data_AF-A0A9Q0ZCG3-F1
#
_entry.id   AF-A0A9Q0ZCG3-F1
#
_cell.length_a   1.000
_cell.length_b   1.000
_cell.length_c   1.000
_cell.angle_alpha   90.00
_cell.angle_beta   90.00
_cell.angle_gamma   90.00
#
_symmetry.space_group_name_H-M   'P 1'
#
loop_
_entity.id
_entity.type
_entity.pdbx_description
1 polymer ?
#
loop_
_entity_poly.entity_id
_entity_poly.type
_entity_poly.pdbx_seq_one_letter_code
_entity_poly.pdbx_strand_id
1 'polypeptide(L)'
;MSVEILDGATIVNFMEDEEAFNVQICDRFAHLDSDHDGRLSYGEMLKELQCLRVFETHFGVDVETDPDELVRVYDSLFVQFDHDLNGTVDLEEFKSETKLMMLAMANGMGFLPVQMVLEEDSFLKKAAEWESAKLAA
;
A
#
# COMPACT_ATOMS: atom_id res chain seq x y z
N MET A 1 -9.64 10.32 -5.47
CA MET A 1 -9.35 10.49 -4.03
C MET A 1 -10.65 10.62 -3.23
N SER A 2 -10.74 10.00 -2.05
CA SER A 2 -11.87 10.16 -1.11
C SER A 2 -11.38 10.48 0.30
N VAL A 3 -12.27 11.01 1.15
CA VAL A 3 -11.97 11.34 2.54
C VAL A 3 -12.61 10.29 3.44
N GLU A 4 -11.79 9.49 4.10
CA GLU A 4 -12.24 8.40 4.97
C GLU A 4 -11.81 8.64 6.42
N ILE A 5 -12.49 8.00 7.35
CA ILE A 5 -12.10 7.95 8.78
C ILE A 5 -11.60 6.54 9.06
N LEU A 6 -10.38 6.42 9.58
CA LEU A 6 -9.73 5.16 9.87
C LEU A 6 -9.10 5.19 11.25
N ASP A 7 -9.16 4.06 11.96
CA ASP A 7 -8.31 3.81 13.12
C ASP A 7 -7.41 2.59 12.89
N GLY A 8 -6.46 2.37 13.81
CA GLY A 8 -5.57 1.21 13.70
C GLY A 8 -6.30 -0.13 13.80
N ALA A 9 -7.45 -0.19 14.48
CA ALA A 9 -8.23 -1.42 14.58
C ALA A 9 -8.91 -1.77 13.26
N THR A 10 -9.42 -0.79 12.51
CA THR A 10 -9.95 -0.99 11.15
C THR A 10 -8.92 -1.69 10.27
N ILE A 11 -7.68 -1.18 10.28
CA ILE A 11 -6.58 -1.71 9.46
C ILE A 11 -6.22 -3.13 9.90
N VAL A 12 -6.04 -3.37 11.20
CA VAL A 12 -5.72 -4.71 11.73
C VAL A 12 -6.82 -5.71 11.38
N ASN A 13 -8.08 -5.34 11.60
CA ASN A 13 -9.22 -6.21 11.33
C ASN A 13 -9.33 -6.58 9.84
N PHE A 14 -9.05 -5.64 8.94
CA PHE A 14 -8.99 -5.91 7.50
C PHE A 14 -7.80 -6.81 7.13
N MET A 15 -6.64 -6.66 7.78
CA MET A 15 -5.46 -7.52 7.57
C MET A 15 -5.65 -8.94 8.13
N GLU A 16 -6.50 -9.11 9.13
CA GLU A 16 -6.87 -10.42 9.71
C GLU A 16 -7.94 -11.15 8.87
N ASP A 17 -8.76 -10.42 8.11
CA ASP A 17 -9.64 -11.00 7.11
C ASP A 17 -8.83 -11.43 5.87
N GLU A 18 -8.21 -12.62 5.98
CA GLU A 18 -7.34 -13.15 4.93
C GLU A 18 -8.06 -13.31 3.59
N GLU A 19 -9.36 -13.59 3.56
CA GLU A 19 -10.11 -13.72 2.31
C GLU A 19 -10.24 -12.36 1.61
N ALA A 20 -10.71 -11.35 2.33
CA ALA A 20 -10.83 -9.99 1.79
C ALA A 20 -9.46 -9.43 1.38
N PHE A 21 -8.44 -9.60 2.22
CA PHE A 21 -7.09 -9.15 1.94
C PHE A 21 -6.48 -9.88 0.74
N ASN A 22 -6.61 -11.21 0.63
CA ASN A 22 -6.07 -11.97 -0.50
C ASN A 22 -6.73 -11.57 -1.82
N VAL A 23 -8.04 -11.29 -1.82
CA VAL A 23 -8.70 -10.80 -3.05
C VAL A 23 -8.12 -9.45 -3.48
N GLN A 24 -7.95 -8.51 -2.55
CA GLN A 24 -7.42 -7.19 -2.87
C GLN A 24 -5.94 -7.23 -3.27
N ILE A 25 -5.12 -8.06 -2.60
CA ILE A 25 -3.69 -8.16 -2.93
C ILE A 25 -3.48 -8.78 -4.31
N CYS A 26 -4.26 -9.82 -4.65
CA CYS A 26 -4.16 -10.48 -5.96
C CYS A 26 -4.65 -9.56 -7.08
N ASP A 27 -5.76 -8.83 -6.87
CA ASP A 27 -6.28 -7.87 -7.85
C ASP A 27 -5.28 -6.73 -8.09
N ARG A 28 -4.69 -6.19 -7.01
CA ARG A 28 -3.66 -5.16 -7.12
C ARG A 28 -2.40 -5.67 -7.81
N PHE A 29 -1.92 -6.86 -7.45
CA PHE A 29 -0.77 -7.48 -8.10
C PHE A 29 -1.00 -7.68 -9.60
N ALA A 30 -2.16 -8.23 -9.98
CA ALA A 30 -2.51 -8.44 -11.38
C ALA A 30 -2.70 -7.13 -12.17
N HIS A 31 -3.05 -6.03 -11.51
CA HIS A 31 -3.11 -4.70 -12.13
C HIS A 31 -1.71 -4.14 -12.42
N LEU A 32 -0.71 -4.52 -11.63
CA LEU A 32 0.66 -4.03 -11.74
C LEU A 32 1.50 -4.86 -12.71
N ASP A 33 1.33 -6.17 -12.65
CA ASP A 33 1.92 -7.17 -13.54
C ASP A 33 1.37 -6.98 -14.96
N SER A 34 2.00 -6.07 -15.71
CA SER A 34 1.49 -5.57 -16.98
C SER A 34 1.87 -6.50 -18.14
N ASP A 35 2.96 -7.24 -17.98
CA ASP A 35 3.40 -8.25 -18.95
C ASP A 35 2.92 -9.68 -18.60
N HIS A 36 2.28 -9.84 -17.44
CA HIS A 36 1.67 -11.08 -16.95
C HIS A 36 2.70 -12.20 -16.79
N ASP A 37 3.92 -11.86 -16.39
CA ASP A 37 5.00 -12.82 -16.13
C ASP A 37 4.92 -13.43 -14.71
N GLY A 38 4.01 -12.93 -13.87
CA GLY A 38 3.79 -13.37 -12.50
C GLY A 38 4.76 -12.77 -11.49
N ARG A 39 5.49 -11.72 -11.87
CA ARG A 39 6.47 -10.98 -11.06
C ARG A 39 6.29 -9.49 -11.33
N LEU A 40 6.71 -8.66 -10.38
CA LEU A 40 6.71 -7.22 -10.54
C LEU A 40 8.14 -6.73 -10.70
N SER A 41 8.41 -6.13 -11.85
CA SER A 41 9.64 -5.37 -12.07
C SER A 41 9.59 -4.03 -11.33
N TYR A 42 10.77 -3.42 -11.14
CA TYR A 42 10.87 -2.06 -10.59
C TYR A 42 10.01 -1.05 -11.37
N GLY A 43 9.96 -1.16 -12.71
CA GLY A 43 9.19 -0.25 -13.55
C GLY A 43 7.67 -0.37 -13.34
N GLU A 44 7.18 -1.58 -13.06
CA GLU A 44 5.78 -1.85 -12.75
C GLU A 44 5.41 -1.37 -11.35
N MET A 45 6.29 -1.60 -10.38
CA MET A 45 6.09 -1.14 -9.00
C MET A 45 6.29 0.36 -8.81
N LEU A 46 7.00 1.04 -9.71
CA LEU A 46 7.35 2.46 -9.54
C LEU A 46 6.11 3.32 -9.31
N LYS A 47 5.01 3.05 -10.02
CA LYS A 47 3.75 3.77 -9.83
C LYS A 47 3.15 3.55 -8.44
N GLU A 48 3.21 2.33 -7.91
CA GLU A 48 2.74 2.04 -6.54
C GLU A 48 3.57 2.75 -5.50
N LEU A 49 4.89 2.67 -5.63
CA LEU A 49 5.81 3.30 -4.70
C LEU A 49 5.59 4.81 -4.67
N GLN A 50 5.30 5.42 -5.82
CA GLN A 50 4.89 6.82 -5.90
C GLN A 50 3.55 7.09 -5.20
N CYS A 51 2.58 6.18 -5.30
CA CYS A 51 1.30 6.28 -4.60
C CYS A 51 1.41 6.15 -3.07
N LEU A 52 2.54 5.65 -2.54
CA LEU A 52 2.79 5.63 -1.08
C LEU A 52 3.13 7.03 -0.52
N ARG A 53 3.37 8.02 -1.38
CA ARG A 53 3.62 9.43 -1.01
C ARG A 53 4.66 9.60 0.11
N VAL A 54 5.73 8.80 0.07
CA VAL A 54 6.79 8.74 1.11
C VAL A 54 7.49 10.10 1.33
N PHE A 55 7.48 10.97 0.32
CA PHE A 55 8.06 12.31 0.37
C PHE A 55 7.08 13.42 0.74
N GLU A 56 5.88 13.07 1.19
CA GLU A 56 4.86 14.06 1.50
C GLU A 56 5.18 14.84 2.77
N THR A 57 5.85 15.97 2.57
CA THR A 57 6.27 16.90 3.63
C THR A 57 5.30 18.08 3.80
N HIS A 58 4.31 18.19 2.91
CA HIS A 58 3.47 19.39 2.77
C HIS A 58 1.96 19.13 2.66
N PHE A 59 1.43 18.06 3.28
CA PHE A 59 -0.01 17.84 3.43
C PHE A 59 -0.82 18.02 2.13
N GLY A 60 -0.44 17.31 1.07
CA GLY A 60 -1.18 17.30 -0.20
C GLY A 60 -0.59 18.17 -1.31
N VAL A 61 0.48 18.93 -1.04
CA VAL A 61 1.17 19.73 -2.05
C VAL A 61 2.42 18.99 -2.53
N ASP A 62 2.39 18.53 -3.77
CA ASP A 62 3.55 17.92 -4.41
C ASP A 62 4.63 18.99 -4.62
N VAL A 63 5.74 18.86 -3.90
CA VAL A 63 6.94 19.67 -4.12
C VAL A 63 7.86 18.92 -5.07
N GLU A 64 8.38 19.62 -6.07
CA GLU A 64 9.40 19.08 -6.98
C GLU A 64 10.63 18.68 -6.16
N THR A 65 10.68 17.39 -5.82
CA THR A 65 11.83 16.76 -5.16
C THR A 65 12.84 16.39 -6.24
N ASP A 66 14.12 16.43 -5.91
CA ASP A 66 15.18 16.09 -6.85
C ASP A 66 14.95 14.66 -7.41
N PRO A 67 14.87 14.49 -8.75
CA PRO A 67 14.62 13.18 -9.36
C PRO A 67 15.62 12.11 -8.93
N ASP A 68 16.88 12.48 -8.71
CA ASP A 68 17.92 11.54 -8.31
C ASP A 68 17.76 11.10 -6.84
N GLU A 69 17.17 11.94 -5.99
CA GLU A 69 16.84 11.59 -4.61
C GLU A 69 15.60 10.71 -4.52
N LEU A 70 14.58 10.99 -5.34
CA LEU A 70 13.38 10.17 -5.48
C LEU A 70 13.73 8.73 -5.88
N VAL A 71 14.56 8.57 -6.92
CA VAL A 71 14.99 7.26 -7.39
C VAL A 71 15.69 6.46 -6.28
N ARG A 72 16.60 7.08 -5.51
CA ARG A 72 17.30 6.37 -4.42
C ARG A 72 16.36 5.85 -3.34
N VAL A 73 15.31 6.60 -3.00
CA VAL A 73 14.35 6.19 -1.98
C VAL A 73 13.42 5.11 -2.51
N TYR A 74 12.92 5.25 -3.75
CA TYR A 74 12.09 4.21 -4.36
C TYR A 74 12.88 2.92 -4.61
N ASP A 75 14.16 3.00 -4.98
CA ASP A 75 15.06 1.84 -5.05
C ASP A 75 15.20 1.17 -3.68
N SER A 76 15.39 1.97 -2.62
CA SER A 76 15.52 1.44 -1.26
C SER A 76 14.23 0.79 -0.78
N LEU A 77 13.07 1.33 -1.15
CA LEU A 77 11.76 0.73 -0.88
C LEU A 77 11.56 -0.56 -1.65
N PHE A 78 11.88 -0.57 -2.95
CA PHE A 78 11.76 -1.78 -3.77
C PHE A 78 12.57 -2.94 -3.21
N VAL A 79 13.79 -2.68 -2.72
CA VAL A 79 14.64 -3.68 -2.05
C VAL A 79 14.01 -4.24 -0.77
N GLN A 80 13.06 -3.55 -0.13
CA GLN A 80 12.31 -4.11 1.00
C GLN A 80 11.23 -5.09 0.55
N PHE A 81 10.72 -4.95 -0.67
CA PHE A 81 9.78 -5.90 -1.25
C PHE A 81 10.50 -7.12 -1.84
N ASP A 82 11.65 -6.94 -2.49
CA ASP A 82 12.47 -8.00 -3.07
C ASP A 82 13.32 -8.70 -1.97
N HIS A 83 12.73 -9.70 -1.30
CA HIS A 83 13.34 -10.35 -0.13
C HIS A 83 14.49 -11.27 -0.51
N ASP A 84 14.44 -11.87 -1.70
CA ASP A 84 15.49 -12.76 -2.21
C ASP A 84 16.56 -12.04 -3.07
N LEU A 85 16.37 -10.74 -3.32
CA LEU A 85 17.25 -9.87 -4.10
C LEU A 85 17.45 -10.36 -5.55
N ASN A 86 16.41 -10.98 -6.13
CA ASN A 86 16.44 -11.47 -7.50
C ASN A 86 16.15 -10.37 -8.55
N GLY A 87 15.79 -9.16 -8.10
CA GLY A 87 15.47 -8.00 -8.94
C GLY A 87 14.01 -7.91 -9.37
N THR A 88 13.15 -8.78 -8.85
CA THR A 88 11.70 -8.85 -9.12
C THR A 88 10.96 -9.20 -7.84
N VAL A 89 9.70 -8.76 -7.72
CA VAL A 89 8.87 -9.06 -6.54
C VAL A 89 7.78 -10.03 -6.93
N ASP A 90 7.74 -11.19 -6.29
CA ASP A 90 6.65 -12.15 -6.49
C ASP A 90 5.40 -11.82 -5.64
N LEU A 91 4.30 -12.54 -5.88
CA LEU A 91 3.04 -12.30 -5.17
C LEU A 91 3.17 -12.51 -3.65
N GLU A 92 3.94 -13.48 -3.20
CA GLU A 92 4.10 -13.78 -1.78
C GLU A 92 4.95 -12.72 -1.08
N GLU A 93 6.00 -12.24 -1.75
CA GLU A 93 6.82 -11.11 -1.31
C GLU A 93 5.98 -9.83 -1.23
N PHE A 94 5.25 -9.49 -2.31
CA PHE A 94 4.38 -8.33 -2.36
C PHE A 94 3.32 -8.36 -1.25
N LYS A 95 2.70 -9.51 -1.04
CA LYS A 95 1.70 -9.72 0.00
C LYS A 95 2.29 -9.58 1.40
N SER A 96 3.43 -10.20 1.65
CA SER A 96 4.06 -10.22 2.97
C SER A 96 4.50 -8.82 3.38
N GLU A 97 5.16 -8.10 2.47
CA GLU A 97 5.64 -6.75 2.75
C GLU A 97 4.48 -5.75 2.89
N THR A 98 3.48 -5.83 2.01
CA THR A 98 2.27 -4.98 2.11
C THR A 98 1.55 -5.19 3.44
N LYS A 99 1.40 -6.44 3.88
CA LYS A 99 0.77 -6.77 5.17
C LYS A 99 1.59 -6.20 6.34
N LEU A 100 2.91 -6.35 6.30
CA LEU A 100 3.80 -5.84 7.34
C LEU A 100 3.72 -4.32 7.44
N MET A 101 3.73 -3.62 6.30
CA MET A 101 3.62 -2.17 6.25
C MET A 101 2.27 -1.68 6.80
N MET A 102 1.15 -2.30 6.39
CA MET A 102 -0.19 -1.96 6.88
C MET A 102 -0.31 -2.16 8.41
N LEU A 103 0.22 -3.26 8.94
CA LEU A 103 0.24 -3.51 10.39
C LEU A 103 1.13 -2.52 11.15
N ALA A 104 2.28 -2.14 10.57
CA ALA A 104 3.15 -1.12 11.15
C ALA A 104 2.45 0.24 11.19
N MET A 105 1.73 0.62 10.12
CA MET A 105 0.91 1.83 10.09
C MET A 105 -0.20 1.81 11.14
N ALA A 106 -0.92 0.69 11.27
CA ALA A 106 -1.96 0.53 12.28
C ALA A 106 -1.42 0.72 13.71
N ASN A 107 -0.26 0.12 14.00
CA ASN A 107 0.43 0.30 15.28
C ASN A 107 0.87 1.75 15.51
N GLY A 108 1.32 2.45 14.46
CA GLY A 108 1.71 3.85 14.51
C GLY A 108 0.53 4.82 14.70
N MET A 109 -0.63 4.53 14.10
CA MET A 109 -1.86 5.32 14.25
C MET A 109 -2.47 5.18 15.65
N GLY A 110 -2.34 4.00 16.26
CA GLY A 110 -2.93 3.70 17.55
C GLY A 110 -4.46 3.63 17.49
N PHE A 111 -5.12 3.96 18.61
CA PHE A 111 -6.56 3.75 18.77
C PHE A 111 -7.43 4.94 18.35
N LEU A 112 -6.87 6.15 18.23
CA LEU A 112 -7.67 7.32 17.90
C LEU A 112 -7.95 7.37 16.39
N PRO A 113 -9.21 7.51 15.96
CA PRO A 113 -9.53 7.62 14.55
C PRO A 113 -8.95 8.90 13.96
N VAL A 114 -8.43 8.77 12.74
CA VAL A 114 -7.83 9.85 11.95
C VAL A 114 -8.61 9.99 10.65
N GLN A 115 -8.87 11.23 10.25
CA GLN A 115 -9.44 11.54 8.96
C GLN A 115 -8.32 11.67 7.92
N MET A 116 -8.41 10.90 6.83
CA MET A 116 -7.36 10.81 5.81
C MET A 116 -7.94 11.02 4.41
N VAL A 117 -7.15 11.66 3.54
CA VAL A 117 -7.41 11.67 2.09
C VAL A 117 -6.71 10.45 1.51
N LEU A 118 -7.47 9.58 0.86
CA LEU A 118 -6.98 8.32 0.33
C LEU A 118 -7.09 8.29 -1.19
N GLU A 119 -6.07 7.71 -1.82
CA GLU A 119 -6.08 7.46 -3.25
C GLU A 119 -7.11 6.40 -3.64
N GLU A 120 -7.55 6.48 -4.89
CA GLU A 120 -8.42 5.45 -5.46
C GLU A 120 -7.65 4.12 -5.53
N ASP A 121 -8.32 3.06 -5.08
CA ASP A 121 -7.77 1.70 -4.97
C ASP A 121 -6.57 1.52 -4.01
N SER A 122 -6.34 2.46 -3.09
CA SER A 122 -5.40 2.25 -1.98
C SER A 122 -5.91 1.20 -0.98
N PHE A 123 -4.99 0.44 -0.38
CA PHE A 123 -5.33 -0.57 0.63
C PHE A 123 -6.05 0.00 1.86
N LEU A 124 -5.69 1.22 2.27
CA LEU A 124 -6.36 1.92 3.37
C LEU A 124 -7.82 2.25 3.02
N LYS A 125 -8.10 2.64 1.77
CA LYS A 125 -9.47 2.89 1.32
C LYS A 125 -10.28 1.60 1.32
N LYS A 126 -9.71 0.49 0.84
CA LYS A 126 -10.36 -0.82 0.89
C LYS A 126 -10.65 -1.26 2.33
N ALA A 127 -9.76 -0.97 3.28
CA ALA A 127 -10.01 -1.23 4.70
C ALA A 127 -11.21 -0.43 5.25
N ALA A 128 -11.32 0.86 4.89
CA ALA A 128 -12.46 1.71 5.28
C ALA A 128 -13.78 1.22 4.65
N GLU A 129 -13.76 0.84 3.37
CA GLU A 129 -14.91 0.28 2.65
C GLU A 129 -15.35 -1.06 3.25
N TRP A 130 -14.39 -1.94 3.59
CA TRP A 130 -14.64 -3.23 4.24
C TRP A 130 -15.33 -3.06 5.60
N GLU A 131 -14.84 -2.14 6.44
CA GLU A 131 -15.47 -1.86 7.74
C GLU A 131 -16.86 -1.26 7.58
N SER A 132 -17.03 -0.31 6.65
CA SER A 132 -18.33 0.29 6.35
C SER A 132 -19.35 -0.74 5.88
N ALA A 133 -18.94 -1.68 5.02
CA ALA A 133 -19.79 -2.77 4.55
C ALA A 133 -20.18 -3.71 5.70
N LYS A 134 -19.26 -3.99 6.62
CA LYS A 134 -19.51 -4.83 7.81
C LYS A 134 -20.48 -4.19 8.80
N LEU A 135 -20.44 -2.87 8.94
CA LEU A 135 -21.37 -2.11 9.79
C LEU A 135 -22.77 -1.95 9.18
N ALA A 136 -22.88 -2.03 7.85
CA ALA A 136 -24.14 -1.93 7.12
C ALA A 136 -24.89 -3.27 6.97
N ALA A 137 -24.23 -4.39 7.26
CA ALA A 137 -24.77 -5.75 7.23
C ALA A 137 -25.45 -6.15 8.55
#